data_AF-C0DWM8-F1
#
_entry.id   AF-C0DWM8-F1
#
_cell.length_a   1.000
_cell.length_b   1.000
_cell.length_c   1.000
_cell.angle_alpha   90.00
_cell.angle_beta   90.00
_cell.angle_gamma   90.00
#
_symmetry.space_group_name_H-M   'P 1'
#
loop_
_entity.id
_entity.type
_entity.pdbx_description
1 polymer ?
#
loop_
_entity_poly.entity_id
_entity_poly.type
_entity_poly.pdbx_seq_one_letter_code
_entity_poly.pdbx_strand_id
1 'polypeptide(L)'
;MWEDAAVESESKREEYVASFLPYFSHVHYDYVDVLQKDGSIIRYSGNWHIYDKPFNQETNPAHPARYAVTYENDVSWENRKHWIAGTTIKIIDTKTNELMAEKTMYVFVPALGYSKFEQNPNPWGRGDRCPEEDSYQLQAVSFARKVLLSPSFKPEASK
;
A
#
# COMPACT_ATOMS: atom_id res chain seq x y z
N MET A 1 -4.32 -20.89 4.49
CA MET A 1 -4.52 -19.67 5.31
C MET A 1 -3.33 -18.71 5.10
N TRP A 2 -2.96 -18.48 3.85
CA TRP A 2 -1.87 -17.58 3.42
C TRP A 2 -1.96 -17.25 1.92
N GLU A 3 -3.12 -17.52 1.31
CA GLU A 3 -3.29 -17.43 -0.15
C GLU A 3 -3.22 -15.97 -0.62
N ASP A 4 -3.66 -15.00 0.20
CA ASP A 4 -3.64 -13.56 -0.11
C ASP A 4 -2.50 -12.79 0.59
N ALA A 5 -1.56 -13.50 1.24
CA ALA A 5 -0.71 -12.93 2.26
C ALA A 5 0.35 -12.00 1.64
N ALA A 6 0.26 -10.71 1.96
CA ALA A 6 1.05 -9.64 1.36
C ALA A 6 2.38 -9.39 2.07
N VAL A 7 3.22 -8.55 1.46
CA VAL A 7 4.49 -8.08 2.04
C VAL A 7 4.31 -7.46 3.43
N GLU A 8 3.15 -6.85 3.73
CA GLU A 8 2.90 -6.25 5.07
C GLU A 8 1.53 -6.48 5.70
N SER A 9 0.49 -6.98 5.02
CA SER A 9 -0.84 -7.06 5.65
C SER A 9 -1.75 -8.11 5.02
N GLU A 10 -2.03 -9.14 5.80
CA GLU A 10 -3.24 -9.94 5.64
C GLU A 10 -4.18 -9.80 6.88
N SER A 11 -3.65 -9.38 8.05
CA SER A 11 -4.48 -9.30 9.26
C SER A 11 -5.59 -8.27 9.15
N LYS A 12 -5.36 -7.13 8.51
CA LYS A 12 -6.35 -6.05 8.36
C LYS A 12 -5.97 -5.20 7.16
N ARG A 13 -6.66 -5.36 6.04
CA ARG A 13 -6.55 -4.51 4.83
C ARG A 13 -6.41 -3.00 5.13
N GLU A 14 -7.03 -2.55 6.22
CA GLU A 14 -6.94 -1.22 6.85
C GLU A 14 -5.51 -0.82 7.27
N GLU A 15 -4.69 -1.75 7.75
CA GLU A 15 -3.28 -1.55 8.13
C GLU A 15 -2.38 -1.30 6.91
N TYR A 16 -2.70 -1.86 5.74
CA TYR A 16 -1.95 -1.53 4.52
C TYR A 16 -2.27 -0.14 4.01
N VAL A 17 -3.55 0.26 4.06
CA VAL A 17 -3.94 1.64 3.76
C VAL A 17 -3.24 2.61 4.72
N ALA A 18 -3.01 2.20 5.97
CA ALA A 18 -2.24 2.98 6.93
C ALA A 18 -0.80 3.28 6.47
N SER A 19 -0.21 2.47 5.59
CA SER A 19 1.14 2.71 5.02
C SER A 19 1.19 3.86 4.01
N PHE A 20 0.04 4.38 3.58
CA PHE A 20 -0.06 5.62 2.80
C PHE A 20 -0.19 6.86 3.69
N LEU A 21 -0.20 6.71 5.03
CA LEU A 21 -0.57 7.80 5.92
C LEU A 21 0.61 8.64 6.43
N PRO A 22 0.35 9.93 6.76
CA PRO A 22 1.34 10.88 7.23
C PRO A 22 2.11 10.50 8.50
N TYR A 23 1.62 9.60 9.36
CA TYR A 23 2.28 9.33 10.65
C TYR A 23 3.76 8.92 10.50
N PHE A 24 4.09 8.28 9.39
CA PHE A 24 5.43 7.83 9.08
C PHE A 24 6.14 8.73 8.04
N SER A 25 5.63 9.94 7.82
CA SER A 25 6.09 10.85 6.77
C SER A 25 5.91 12.31 7.17
N HIS A 26 6.85 13.18 6.83
CA HIS A 26 6.69 14.63 7.02
C HIS A 26 5.68 15.27 6.03
N VAL A 27 4.94 14.47 5.25
CA VAL A 27 3.92 14.93 4.29
C VAL A 27 2.54 14.67 4.85
N HIS A 28 1.72 15.72 4.89
CA HIS A 28 0.33 15.66 5.34
C HIS A 28 -0.62 15.47 4.16
N TYR A 29 -1.50 14.47 4.25
CA TYR A 29 -2.64 14.28 3.36
C TYR A 29 -3.91 14.32 4.22
N ASP A 30 -4.94 15.05 3.77
CA ASP A 30 -6.22 15.14 4.48
C ASP A 30 -7.00 13.82 4.43
N TYR A 31 -6.81 13.05 3.36
CA TYR A 31 -7.44 11.76 3.09
C TYR A 31 -6.69 10.99 2.00
N VAL A 32 -6.97 9.69 1.90
CA VAL A 32 -6.47 8.79 0.86
C VAL A 32 -7.65 8.09 0.20
N ASP A 33 -7.78 8.25 -1.11
CA ASP A 33 -8.79 7.55 -1.90
C ASP A 33 -8.21 6.24 -2.44
N VAL A 34 -8.83 5.11 -2.08
CA VAL A 34 -8.42 3.78 -2.51
C VAL A 34 -9.40 3.25 -3.55
N LEU A 35 -8.93 3.08 -4.78
CA LEU A 35 -9.70 2.49 -5.88
C LEU A 35 -9.79 0.97 -5.70
N GLN A 36 -11.01 0.46 -5.61
CA GLN A 36 -11.32 -0.95 -5.47
C GLN A 36 -11.42 -1.65 -6.83
N LYS A 37 -11.36 -2.99 -6.83
CA LYS A 37 -11.44 -3.82 -8.05
C LYS A 37 -12.77 -3.66 -8.80
N ASP A 38 -13.86 -3.34 -8.09
CA ASP A 38 -15.19 -3.09 -8.66
C ASP A 38 -15.37 -1.65 -9.18
N GLY A 39 -14.32 -0.83 -9.12
CA GLY A 39 -14.33 0.57 -9.52
C GLY A 39 -14.88 1.53 -8.46
N SER A 40 -15.34 1.03 -7.31
CA SER A 40 -15.71 1.89 -6.18
C SER A 40 -14.48 2.54 -5.54
N ILE A 41 -14.67 3.69 -4.91
CA ILE A 41 -13.63 4.39 -4.16
C ILE A 41 -13.99 4.34 -2.68
N ILE A 42 -13.03 3.95 -1.85
CA ILE A 42 -13.13 4.11 -0.40
C ILE A 42 -12.16 5.21 0.00
N ARG A 43 -12.68 6.30 0.53
CA ARG A 43 -11.91 7.39 1.12
C ARG A 43 -11.63 7.08 2.58
N TYR A 44 -10.36 7.07 2.94
CA TYR A 44 -9.92 7.00 4.32
C TYR A 44 -9.55 8.41 4.78
N SER A 45 -10.06 8.84 5.94
CA SER A 45 -9.73 10.11 6.59
C SER A 45 -9.65 9.95 8.11
N GLY A 46 -9.14 10.93 8.84
CA GLY A 46 -9.22 10.93 10.30
C GLY A 46 -8.05 11.59 11.01
N ASN A 47 -8.07 11.53 12.34
CA ASN A 47 -6.93 11.94 13.14
C ASN A 47 -5.87 10.84 13.02
N TRP A 48 -4.82 11.10 12.25
CA TRP A 48 -3.88 10.09 11.73
C TRP A 48 -2.91 9.53 12.77
N HIS A 49 -3.29 9.50 14.05
CA HIS A 49 -2.47 8.94 15.11
C HIS A 49 -2.55 7.41 15.07
N ILE A 50 -1.43 6.71 15.27
CA ILE A 50 -1.34 5.24 15.19
C ILE A 50 -2.31 4.47 16.11
N TYR A 51 -2.79 5.14 17.16
CA TYR A 51 -3.74 4.61 18.14
C TYR A 51 -5.20 4.99 17.85
N ASP A 52 -5.45 5.94 16.95
CA ASP A 52 -6.80 6.45 16.62
C ASP A 52 -7.43 5.56 15.54
N LYS A 53 -7.70 4.30 15.92
CA LYS A 53 -8.40 3.32 15.07
C LYS A 53 -9.87 3.20 15.48
N PRO A 54 -10.80 2.99 14.53
CA PRO A 54 -10.60 2.89 13.08
C PRO A 54 -10.55 4.26 12.37
N PHE A 55 -9.93 4.31 11.17
CA PHE A 55 -10.03 5.49 10.30
C PHE A 55 -11.48 5.71 9.87
N ASN A 56 -11.85 6.98 9.63
CA ASN A 56 -13.13 7.30 9.01
C ASN A 56 -13.10 6.79 7.57
N GLN A 57 -14.19 6.13 7.16
CA GLN A 57 -14.36 5.59 5.82
C GLN A 57 -15.58 6.22 5.16
N GLU A 58 -15.40 6.71 3.94
CA GLU A 58 -16.49 7.20 3.09
C GLU A 58 -16.46 6.42 1.77
N THR A 59 -17.56 5.71 1.49
CA THR A 59 -17.72 4.97 0.24
C THR A 59 -18.24 5.90 -0.85
N ASN A 60 -17.56 5.93 -1.99
CA ASN A 60 -17.87 6.74 -3.17
C ASN A 60 -18.11 8.22 -2.80
N PRO A 61 -17.08 8.94 -2.35
CA PRO A 61 -17.20 10.36 -2.02
C PRO A 61 -17.75 11.14 -3.22
N ALA A 62 -18.63 12.12 -2.96
CA ALA A 62 -19.27 12.91 -4.01
C ALA A 62 -18.24 13.64 -4.91
N HIS A 63 -17.09 13.99 -4.33
CA HIS A 63 -15.95 14.57 -5.01
C HIS A 63 -14.69 13.74 -4.68
N PRO A 64 -14.40 12.68 -5.45
CA PRO A 64 -13.18 11.90 -5.28
C PRO A 64 -11.94 12.77 -5.57
N ALA A 65 -10.81 12.42 -4.97
CA ALA A 65 -9.54 13.00 -5.34
C ALA A 65 -9.23 12.65 -6.79
N ARG A 66 -8.53 13.57 -7.46
CA ARG A 66 -8.00 13.32 -8.80
C ARG A 66 -7.05 12.13 -8.83
N TYR A 67 -6.33 11.87 -7.75
CA TYR A 67 -5.40 10.75 -7.66
C TYR A 67 -5.89 9.76 -6.61
N ALA A 68 -6.00 8.50 -7.00
CA ALA A 68 -6.32 7.39 -6.11
C ALA A 68 -5.17 6.38 -6.10
N VAL A 69 -5.07 5.62 -5.01
CA VAL A 69 -4.14 4.50 -4.91
C VAL A 69 -4.89 3.19 -5.01
N THR A 70 -4.23 2.17 -5.54
CA THR A 70 -4.72 0.79 -5.43
C THR A 70 -3.53 -0.14 -5.25
N TYR A 71 -3.79 -1.38 -4.87
CA TYR A 71 -2.73 -2.37 -4.71
C TYR A 71 -3.23 -3.77 -5.03
N GLU A 72 -2.29 -4.59 -5.48
CA GLU A 72 -2.50 -5.98 -5.85
C GLU A 72 -1.43 -6.83 -5.18
N ASN A 73 -1.85 -7.91 -4.52
CA ASN A 73 -0.91 -8.88 -3.98
C ASN A 73 -0.63 -9.95 -5.03
N ASP A 74 0.64 -10.34 -5.13
CA ASP A 74 1.06 -11.50 -5.89
C ASP A 74 0.78 -12.77 -5.07
N VAL A 75 -0.20 -13.52 -5.54
CA VAL A 75 -0.65 -14.79 -4.97
C VAL A 75 -0.25 -15.98 -5.85
N SER A 76 0.64 -15.76 -6.82
CA SER A 76 1.04 -16.78 -7.79
C SER A 76 1.72 -17.97 -7.11
N TRP A 77 1.31 -19.17 -7.51
CA TRP A 77 1.91 -20.41 -7.01
C TRP A 77 3.43 -20.47 -7.27
N GLU A 78 3.89 -19.87 -8.37
CA GLU A 78 5.29 -19.82 -8.75
C GLU A 78 6.19 -19.12 -7.72
N ASN A 79 5.75 -18.00 -7.17
CA ASN A 79 6.47 -17.29 -6.11
C ASN A 79 6.24 -17.94 -4.74
N ARG A 80 5.01 -18.43 -4.50
CA ARG A 80 4.63 -19.06 -3.23
C ARG A 80 5.42 -20.34 -2.90
N LYS A 81 5.73 -21.20 -3.88
CA LYS A 81 6.59 -22.38 -3.67
C LYS A 81 8.02 -22.02 -3.23
N HIS A 82 8.44 -20.78 -3.48
CA HIS A 82 9.76 -20.25 -3.12
C HIS A 82 9.72 -19.34 -1.89
N TRP A 83 8.58 -19.27 -1.18
CA TRP A 83 8.40 -18.35 -0.05
C TRP A 83 8.69 -16.90 -0.42
N ILE A 84 8.14 -16.51 -1.56
CA ILE A 84 8.14 -15.14 -2.04
C ILE A 84 6.69 -14.63 -2.00
N ALA A 85 6.49 -13.45 -1.42
CA ALA A 85 5.26 -12.68 -1.53
C ALA A 85 5.55 -11.35 -2.22
N GLY A 86 4.65 -10.90 -3.09
CA GLY A 86 4.75 -9.63 -3.79
C GLY A 86 3.55 -8.74 -3.52
N THR A 87 3.75 -7.44 -3.56
CA THR A 87 2.68 -6.44 -3.58
C THR A 87 3.05 -5.35 -4.57
N THR A 88 2.13 -5.04 -5.48
CA THR A 88 2.23 -3.93 -6.41
C THR A 88 1.30 -2.82 -5.96
N ILE A 89 1.83 -1.63 -5.74
CA ILE A 89 1.08 -0.39 -5.49
C ILE A 89 0.96 0.35 -6.82
N LYS A 90 -0.21 0.93 -7.08
CA LYS A 90 -0.49 1.73 -8.28
C LYS A 90 -1.09 3.07 -7.88
N ILE A 91 -0.76 4.11 -8.64
CA ILE A 91 -1.34 5.45 -8.53
C ILE A 91 -2.07 5.75 -9.82
N ILE A 92 -3.35 6.08 -9.72
CA ILE A 92 -4.27 6.26 -10.84
C ILE A 92 -4.74 7.72 -10.87
N ASP A 93 -4.72 8.36 -12.04
CA ASP A 93 -5.49 9.59 -12.28
C ASP A 93 -6.95 9.19 -12.56
N THR A 94 -7.85 9.48 -11.61
CA THR A 94 -9.26 9.09 -11.67
C THR A 94 -10.05 9.88 -12.71
N LYS A 95 -9.52 11.01 -13.20
CA LYS A 95 -10.15 11.82 -14.25
C LYS A 95 -9.90 11.24 -15.64
N THR A 96 -8.68 10.77 -15.90
CA THR A 96 -8.30 10.17 -17.19
C THR A 96 -8.32 8.64 -17.17
N ASN A 97 -8.47 8.03 -15.99
CA ASN A 97 -8.34 6.60 -15.74
C ASN A 97 -6.97 6.04 -16.17
N GLU A 98 -5.93 6.84 -16.02
CA GLU A 98 -4.57 6.48 -16.42
C GLU A 98 -3.74 5.99 -15.23
N LEU A 99 -2.98 4.91 -15.45
CA LEU A 99 -1.94 4.48 -14.53
C LEU A 99 -0.76 5.45 -14.60
N MET A 100 -0.53 6.19 -13.51
CA MET A 100 0.52 7.19 -13.44
C MET A 100 1.87 6.57 -13.09
N ALA A 101 1.86 5.63 -12.15
CA ALA A 101 3.04 4.95 -11.67
C ALA A 101 2.64 3.67 -10.93
N GLU A 102 3.53 2.68 -10.96
CA GLU A 102 3.44 1.50 -10.13
C GLU A 102 4.78 1.17 -9.46
N LYS A 103 4.70 0.50 -8.32
CA LYS A 103 5.85 -0.02 -7.58
C LYS A 103 5.52 -1.41 -7.11
N THR A 104 6.31 -2.40 -7.54
CA THR A 104 6.26 -3.75 -7.03
C THR A 104 7.33 -3.96 -5.98
N MET A 105 6.94 -4.57 -4.87
CA MET A 105 7.78 -4.93 -3.75
C MET A 105 7.64 -6.42 -3.52
N TYR A 106 8.75 -7.08 -3.26
CA TYR A 106 8.79 -8.49 -2.92
C TYR A 106 9.37 -8.67 -1.52
N VAL A 107 8.97 -9.76 -0.88
CA VAL A 107 9.59 -10.26 0.33
C VAL A 107 9.84 -11.74 0.18
N PHE A 108 11.05 -12.15 0.53
CA PHE A 108 11.51 -13.52 0.52
C PHE A 108 11.72 -13.98 1.97
N VAL A 109 11.19 -15.13 2.35
CA VAL A 109 11.43 -15.70 3.68
C VAL A 109 12.46 -16.82 3.57
N PRO A 110 13.71 -16.61 4.05
CA PRO A 110 14.73 -17.65 4.03
C PRO A 110 14.31 -18.91 4.79
N ALA A 111 14.98 -20.03 4.51
CA ALA A 111 14.71 -21.34 5.12
C ALA A 111 13.28 -21.87 4.89
N LEU A 112 12.61 -21.43 3.81
CA LEU A 112 11.28 -21.89 3.42
C LEU A 112 10.26 -21.76 4.55
N GLY A 113 10.29 -20.61 5.25
CA GLY A 113 9.38 -20.33 6.36
C GLY A 113 9.64 -21.09 7.66
N TYR A 114 10.59 -22.03 7.67
CA TYR A 114 11.03 -22.68 8.89
C TYR A 114 12.00 -21.77 9.63
N SER A 115 11.66 -21.40 10.86
CA SER A 115 12.60 -20.70 11.75
C SER A 115 12.57 -21.37 13.11
N LYS A 116 13.72 -21.50 13.75
CA LYS A 116 13.85 -22.02 15.13
C LYS A 116 12.96 -21.27 16.16
N PHE A 117 12.41 -20.11 15.79
CA PHE A 117 11.58 -19.22 16.59
C PHE A 117 10.09 -19.20 16.14
N GLU A 118 9.63 -20.29 15.51
CA GLU A 118 8.29 -20.54 14.94
C GLU A 118 7.10 -20.31 15.90
N GLN A 119 6.65 -19.06 16.07
CA GLN A 119 5.31 -18.73 16.60
C GLN A 119 4.77 -17.34 16.13
N ASN A 120 5.12 -16.83 14.94
CA ASN A 120 4.49 -15.59 14.43
C ASN A 120 3.51 -15.93 13.30
N PRO A 121 2.22 -15.54 13.39
CA PRO A 121 1.21 -15.89 12.37
C PRO A 121 1.46 -15.28 10.98
N ASN A 122 2.34 -14.28 10.85
CA ASN A 122 2.72 -13.71 9.56
C ASN A 122 4.23 -13.94 9.28
N PRO A 123 4.60 -14.85 8.35
CA PRO A 123 5.99 -15.11 8.00
C PRO A 123 6.63 -13.95 7.21
N TRP A 124 5.83 -13.16 6.49
CA TRP A 124 6.30 -12.12 5.57
C TRP A 124 6.92 -10.91 6.27
N GLY A 125 6.43 -10.55 7.47
CA GLY A 125 6.94 -9.40 8.23
C GLY A 125 8.41 -9.51 8.68
N ARG A 126 9.05 -10.68 8.50
CA ARG A 126 10.45 -10.94 8.83
C ARG A 126 11.32 -11.30 7.62
N GLY A 127 10.73 -11.35 6.42
CA GLY A 127 11.49 -11.72 5.23
C GLY A 127 12.38 -10.59 4.72
N ASP A 128 13.35 -10.97 3.90
CA ASP A 128 14.23 -10.07 3.18
C ASP A 128 13.43 -9.36 2.08
N ARG A 129 13.43 -8.04 2.09
CA ARG A 129 12.63 -7.21 1.17
C ARG A 129 13.45 -6.82 -0.06
N CYS A 130 12.78 -6.76 -1.21
CA CYS A 130 13.34 -6.28 -2.47
C CYS A 130 12.36 -5.31 -3.15
N PRO A 131 12.79 -4.09 -3.54
CA PRO A 131 14.11 -3.51 -3.31
C PRO A 131 14.45 -3.38 -1.81
N GLU A 132 15.75 -3.44 -1.49
CA GLU A 132 16.23 -3.18 -0.13
C GLU A 132 15.97 -1.70 0.17
N GLU A 133 15.05 -1.44 1.09
CA GLU A 133 14.67 -0.10 1.51
C GLU A 133 14.55 -0.09 3.03
N ASP A 134 14.96 1.03 3.64
CA ASP A 134 14.88 1.22 5.10
C ASP A 134 13.44 0.98 5.58
N SER A 135 13.29 0.26 6.70
CA SER A 135 12.03 0.01 7.39
C SER A 135 11.16 1.26 7.60
N TYR A 136 11.75 2.45 7.72
CA TYR A 136 11.06 3.73 7.81
C TYR A 136 10.73 4.35 6.44
N GLN A 137 11.44 3.98 5.37
CA GLN A 137 11.22 4.42 3.98
C GLN A 137 10.18 3.58 3.22
N LEU A 138 9.87 2.37 3.72
CA LEU A 138 8.95 1.36 3.14
C LEU A 138 7.52 1.82 2.84
N GLN A 139 7.19 3.04 3.17
CA GLN A 139 5.83 3.50 3.15
C GLN A 139 5.35 3.69 1.71
N ALA A 140 4.19 3.14 1.40
CA ALA A 140 3.45 3.49 0.20
C ALA A 140 3.29 5.03 0.07
N VAL A 141 3.32 5.77 1.19
CA VAL A 141 3.39 7.23 1.24
C VAL A 141 4.64 7.82 0.58
N SER A 142 5.82 7.19 0.69
CA SER A 142 7.06 7.70 0.09
C SER A 142 7.03 7.55 -1.44
N PHE A 143 6.50 6.42 -1.91
CA PHE A 143 6.24 6.21 -3.33
C PHE A 143 5.20 7.21 -3.85
N ALA A 144 4.06 7.34 -3.16
CA ALA A 144 3.01 8.30 -3.50
C ALA A 144 3.55 9.74 -3.54
N ARG A 145 4.38 10.13 -2.57
CA ARG A 145 5.05 11.43 -2.55
C ARG A 145 5.95 11.65 -3.76
N LYS A 146 6.81 10.67 -4.09
CA LYS A 146 7.72 10.77 -5.22
C LYS A 146 6.98 10.93 -6.55
N VAL A 147 5.77 10.40 -6.66
CA VAL A 147 4.96 10.53 -7.87
C VAL A 147 4.16 11.84 -7.85
N LEU A 148 3.40 12.09 -6.79
CA LEU A 148 2.42 13.18 -6.72
C LEU A 148 3.02 14.54 -6.37
N LEU A 149 4.20 14.59 -5.74
CA LEU A 149 4.91 15.83 -5.40
C LEU A 149 6.22 16.02 -6.20
N SER A 150 6.46 15.20 -7.23
CA SER A 150 7.64 15.39 -8.08
C SER A 150 7.60 16.76 -8.74
N PRO A 151 8.71 17.51 -8.83
CA PRO A 151 8.80 18.73 -9.63
C PRO A 151 8.47 18.51 -11.11
N SER A 152 8.69 17.28 -11.61
CA SER A 152 8.33 16.87 -12.97
C SER A 152 6.82 16.64 -13.13
N PHE A 153 6.10 16.44 -12.02
CA PHE A 153 4.67 16.27 -12.01
C PHE A 153 3.98 17.64 -11.99
N LYS A 154 3.36 18.00 -13.11
CA LYS A 154 2.54 19.20 -13.23
C LYS A 154 1.08 18.77 -13.23
N PRO A 155 0.40 18.73 -12.07
CA PRO A 155 -1.05 18.53 -12.08
C PRO A 155 -1.65 19.67 -12.90
N GLU A 156 -2.50 19.38 -13.89
CA GLU A 156 -3.26 20.44 -14.54
C GLU A 156 -4.04 21.17 -13.43
N ALA A 157 -3.73 22.45 -13.23
CA ALA A 157 -4.45 23.27 -12.28
C ALA A 157 -5.94 23.19 -12.63
N SER A 158 -6.76 22.81 -11.64
CA SER A 158 -8.21 22.86 -11.81
C SER A 158 -8.57 24.32 -12.14
N LYS A 159 -9.13 24.54 -13.32
CA LYS A 159 -9.85 25.78 -13.64
C LYS A 159 -11.13 25.86 -12.84
#